data_AF-A0A090EEV5-F1
#
_entry.id   AF-A0A090EEV5-F1
#
_cell.length_a   1.000
_cell.length_b   1.000
_cell.length_c   1.000
_cell.angle_alpha   90.00
_cell.angle_beta   90.00
_cell.angle_gamma   90.00
#
_symmetry.space_group_name_H-M   'P 1'
#
loop_
_entity.id
_entity.type
_entity.pdbx_description
1 polymer ?
#
loop_
_entity_poly.entity_id
_entity_poly.type
_entity_poly.pdbx_seq_one_letter_code
_entity_poly.pdbx_strand_id
1 'polypeptide(L)'
;MRANLPASITGLALLAAVSAARAEDDEILQKPEPAAILDIAKGYGSARMDKDDNGDPMISGRIEGVKYVIYFYGCENHENCKSLQFSTGYSDPLTADQANAWNAKYRWVKAYSGDGSNFKMDVSFAGGITRANLEEQFSNWNAMAGNIKDFINGK
;
A
#
# COMPACT_ATOMS: atom_id res chain seq x y z
N MET A 1 -28.43 -73.03 35.73
CA MET A 1 -28.70 -73.48 34.35
C MET A 1 -28.70 -72.25 33.46
N ARG A 2 -27.91 -72.28 32.37
CA ARG A 2 -27.90 -71.40 31.19
C ARG A 2 -27.27 -70.01 31.31
N ALA A 3 -26.10 -69.94 30.67
CA ALA A 3 -25.30 -68.78 30.31
C ALA A 3 -26.00 -67.90 29.26
N ASN A 4 -25.51 -66.67 29.10
CA ASN A 4 -24.89 -66.17 27.86
C ASN A 4 -24.41 -64.71 28.05
N LEU A 5 -23.09 -64.49 27.94
CA LEU A 5 -22.52 -63.20 27.52
C LEU A 5 -22.79 -63.06 26.00
N PRO A 6 -22.94 -61.83 25.44
CA PRO A 6 -21.74 -61.18 24.93
C PRO A 6 -21.75 -59.64 24.78
N ALA A 7 -20.54 -59.15 24.48
CA ALA A 7 -20.19 -58.04 23.60
C ALA A 7 -20.25 -56.61 24.16
N SER A 8 -19.08 -56.16 24.64
CA SER A 8 -18.66 -54.77 24.72
C SER A 8 -18.65 -54.12 23.32
N ILE A 9 -19.18 -52.89 23.21
CA ILE A 9 -18.84 -51.95 22.13
C ILE A 9 -18.51 -50.61 22.79
N THR A 10 -17.23 -50.33 22.95
CA THR A 10 -16.73 -49.01 23.37
C THR A 10 -16.71 -48.13 22.13
N GLY A 11 -17.78 -47.36 21.91
CA GLY A 11 -17.86 -46.37 20.83
C GLY A 11 -17.08 -45.10 21.19
N LEU A 12 -15.88 -44.95 20.63
CA LEU A 12 -15.10 -43.72 20.71
C LEU A 12 -15.67 -42.69 19.72
N ALA A 13 -16.49 -41.75 20.20
CA ALA A 13 -16.96 -40.64 19.39
C ALA A 13 -15.83 -39.61 19.21
N LEU A 14 -15.17 -39.60 18.04
CA LEU A 14 -14.34 -38.48 17.63
C LEU A 14 -15.24 -37.28 17.32
N LEU A 15 -15.30 -36.32 18.25
CA LEU A 15 -15.78 -34.97 17.97
C LEU A 15 -14.75 -34.28 17.07
N ALA A 16 -14.95 -34.33 15.76
CA ALA A 16 -14.26 -33.45 14.83
C ALA A 16 -14.75 -32.02 15.07
N ALA A 17 -14.05 -31.26 15.91
CA ALA A 17 -14.20 -29.82 15.97
C ALA A 17 -13.71 -29.26 14.62
N VAL A 18 -14.63 -29.05 13.68
CA VAL A 18 -14.35 -28.23 12.50
C VAL A 18 -14.19 -26.80 13.02
N SER A 19 -12.94 -26.37 13.19
CA SER A 19 -12.63 -24.96 13.38
C SER A 19 -13.11 -24.24 12.11
N ALA A 20 -14.28 -23.59 12.20
CA ALA A 20 -14.66 -22.58 11.24
C ALA A 20 -13.67 -21.42 11.42
N ALA A 21 -12.54 -21.47 10.72
CA ALA A 21 -11.75 -20.28 10.48
C ALA A 21 -12.70 -19.26 9.86
N ARG A 22 -12.97 -18.16 10.57
CA ARG A 22 -13.68 -17.04 9.97
C ARG A 22 -12.79 -16.55 8.85
N ALA A 23 -13.24 -16.70 7.60
CA ALA A 23 -12.70 -15.89 6.53
C ALA A 23 -13.01 -14.44 6.91
N GLU A 24 -11.99 -13.64 7.18
CA GLU A 24 -12.17 -12.20 7.19
C GLU A 24 -12.57 -11.84 5.75
N ASP A 25 -13.76 -11.26 5.61
CA ASP A 25 -14.24 -10.78 4.32
C ASP A 25 -13.41 -9.54 4.01
N ASP A 26 -12.29 -9.72 3.30
CA ASP A 26 -11.40 -8.64 2.91
C ASP A 26 -12.21 -7.66 2.04
N GLU A 27 -12.54 -6.49 2.60
CA GLU A 27 -13.23 -5.44 1.87
C GLU A 27 -12.44 -5.09 0.60
N ILE A 28 -13.07 -5.34 -0.56
CA ILE A 28 -12.50 -4.98 -1.86
C ILE A 28 -12.82 -3.52 -2.15
N LEU A 29 -11.82 -2.65 -1.97
CA LEU A 29 -11.90 -1.24 -2.24
C LEU A 29 -11.88 -1.00 -3.75
N GLN A 30 -12.94 -0.37 -4.27
CA GLN A 30 -13.08 -0.07 -5.70
C GLN A 30 -12.49 1.29 -6.11
N LYS A 31 -12.22 2.15 -5.13
CA LYS A 31 -11.68 3.50 -5.33
C LYS A 31 -10.87 3.94 -4.11
N PRO A 32 -9.92 4.88 -4.26
CA PRO A 32 -9.18 5.44 -3.16
C PRO A 32 -10.04 6.46 -2.41
N GLU A 33 -10.63 6.04 -1.29
CA GLU A 33 -11.37 6.94 -0.40
C GLU A 33 -10.41 7.83 0.41
N PRO A 34 -10.42 9.16 0.25
CA PRO A 34 -9.39 10.03 0.83
C PRO A 34 -9.18 9.87 2.34
N ALA A 35 -10.28 9.69 3.09
CA ALA A 35 -10.21 9.47 4.54
C ALA A 35 -9.50 8.16 4.90
N ALA A 36 -9.76 7.07 4.17
CA ALA A 36 -9.11 5.79 4.40
C ALA A 36 -7.63 5.82 4.01
N ILE A 37 -7.29 6.49 2.90
CA ILE A 37 -5.89 6.67 2.49
C ILE A 37 -5.13 7.50 3.53
N LEU A 38 -5.75 8.57 4.07
CA LEU A 38 -5.15 9.40 5.11
C LEU A 38 -4.91 8.61 6.41
N ASP A 39 -5.86 7.77 6.80
CA ASP A 39 -5.75 6.94 7.99
C ASP A 39 -4.56 5.97 7.89
N ILE A 40 -4.44 5.24 6.78
CA ILE A 40 -3.28 4.36 6.52
C ILE A 40 -1.98 5.18 6.50
N ALA A 41 -1.97 6.33 5.82
CA ALA A 41 -0.79 7.20 5.75
C ALA A 41 -0.28 7.63 7.13
N LYS A 42 -1.19 7.91 8.07
CA LYS A 42 -0.86 8.26 9.46
C LYS A 42 -0.20 7.11 10.24
N GLY A 43 -0.44 5.86 9.83
CA GLY A 43 0.24 4.69 10.39
C GLY A 43 1.73 4.60 10.04
N TYR A 44 2.15 5.22 8.94
CA TYR A 44 3.55 5.21 8.47
C TYR A 44 4.33 6.48 8.82
N GLY A 45 3.65 7.57 9.15
CA GLY A 45 4.29 8.84 9.48
C GLY A 45 3.31 10.00 9.59
N SER A 46 3.82 11.23 9.56
CA SER A 46 2.94 12.40 9.58
C SER A 46 2.22 12.52 8.24
N ALA A 47 0.90 12.68 8.26
CA ALA A 47 0.10 12.90 7.06
C ALA A 47 -1.04 13.88 7.31
N ARG A 48 -1.36 14.71 6.31
CA ARG A 48 -2.45 15.70 6.33
C ARG A 48 -3.19 15.71 5.01
N MET A 49 -4.50 15.90 5.07
CA MET A 49 -5.33 16.14 3.89
C MET A 49 -5.05 17.53 3.34
N ASP A 50 -5.12 17.65 2.02
CA ASP A 50 -4.95 18.86 1.24
C ASP A 50 -5.72 18.72 -0.08
N LYS A 51 -5.56 19.69 -0.99
CA LYS A 51 -6.03 19.60 -2.37
C LYS A 51 -4.91 19.96 -3.33
N ASP A 52 -4.95 19.38 -4.53
CA ASP A 52 -4.07 19.78 -5.61
C ASP A 52 -4.56 21.08 -6.29
N ASP A 53 -3.82 21.56 -7.28
CA ASP A 53 -4.14 22.80 -8.00
C ASP A 53 -5.46 22.73 -8.79
N ASN A 54 -5.94 21.52 -9.10
CA ASN A 54 -7.22 21.28 -9.76
C ASN A 54 -8.37 21.14 -8.76
N GLY A 55 -8.09 21.05 -7.45
CA GLY A 55 -9.08 20.86 -6.39
C GLY A 55 -9.33 19.40 -6.02
N ASP A 56 -8.61 18.45 -6.64
CA ASP A 56 -8.70 17.02 -6.33
C ASP A 56 -8.06 16.74 -4.96
N PRO A 57 -8.50 15.68 -4.25
CA PRO A 57 -7.90 15.31 -2.97
C PRO A 57 -6.39 15.07 -3.10
N MET A 58 -5.65 15.52 -2.10
CA MET A 58 -4.21 15.31 -2.01
C MET A 58 -3.83 15.02 -0.56
N ILE A 59 -2.84 14.16 -0.33
CA ILE A 59 -2.28 13.96 1.02
C ILE A 59 -0.82 14.35 1.01
N SER A 60 -0.43 15.26 1.88
CA SER A 60 0.98 15.57 2.12
C SER A 60 1.47 14.88 3.39
N GLY A 61 2.71 14.39 3.38
CA GLY A 61 3.25 13.72 4.56
C GLY A 61 4.76 13.63 4.62
N ARG A 62 5.23 12.90 5.63
CA ARG A 62 6.63 12.53 5.81
C ARG A 62 6.74 11.12 6.35
N ILE A 63 7.55 10.30 5.68
CA ILE A 63 7.90 8.92 6.05
C ILE A 63 9.43 8.80 5.99
N GLU A 64 10.07 8.20 6.99
CA GLU A 64 11.54 8.03 7.05
C GLU A 64 12.36 9.32 6.88
N GLY A 65 11.77 10.45 7.25
CA GLY A 65 12.39 11.77 7.04
C GLY A 65 12.23 12.32 5.61
N VAL A 66 11.62 11.59 4.68
CA VAL A 66 11.35 12.02 3.30
C VAL A 66 9.96 12.65 3.22
N LYS A 67 9.89 13.91 2.76
CA LYS A 67 8.61 14.54 2.43
C LYS A 67 8.02 13.85 1.20
N TYR A 68 6.72 13.64 1.19
CA TYR A 68 6.03 13.08 0.03
C TYR A 68 4.62 13.65 -0.09
N VAL A 69 4.04 13.42 -1.26
CA VAL A 69 2.66 13.72 -1.60
C VAL A 69 2.02 12.45 -2.18
N ILE A 70 0.75 12.21 -1.87
CA ILE A 70 -0.11 11.27 -2.57
C ILE A 70 -1.11 12.09 -3.37
N TYR A 71 -1.03 12.00 -4.69
CA TYR A 71 -2.02 12.54 -5.61
C TYR A 71 -3.10 11.51 -5.88
N PHE A 72 -4.35 11.99 -5.99
CA PHE A 72 -5.49 11.18 -6.42
C PHE A 72 -5.75 11.49 -7.89
N TYR A 73 -5.81 10.45 -8.72
CA TYR A 73 -5.92 10.61 -10.18
C TYR A 73 -7.18 9.94 -10.74
N GLY A 74 -7.61 10.44 -11.90
CA GLY A 74 -8.80 9.96 -12.60
C GLY A 74 -10.09 10.30 -11.86
N CYS A 75 -10.13 11.45 -11.19
CA CYS A 75 -11.28 11.91 -10.43
C CYS A 75 -12.38 12.45 -11.36
N GLU A 76 -13.64 12.25 -10.97
CA GLU A 76 -14.84 12.81 -11.59
C GLU A 76 -15.42 13.83 -10.60
N ASN A 77 -15.42 15.12 -10.97
CA ASN A 77 -15.87 16.22 -10.11
C ASN A 77 -15.18 16.25 -8.73
N HIS A 78 -13.85 16.04 -8.70
CA HIS A 78 -13.04 15.98 -7.47
C HIS A 78 -13.36 14.79 -6.54
N GLU A 79 -14.13 13.81 -7.02
CA GLU A 79 -14.51 12.61 -6.30
C GLU A 79 -14.26 11.36 -7.15
N ASN A 80 -14.52 10.17 -6.60
CA ASN A 80 -14.54 8.90 -7.33
C ASN A 80 -13.29 8.60 -8.18
N CYS A 81 -12.12 9.04 -7.71
CA CYS A 81 -10.82 8.82 -8.31
C CYS A 81 -10.53 7.33 -8.55
N LYS A 82 -9.58 7.00 -9.44
CA LYS A 82 -9.30 5.62 -9.88
C LYS A 82 -7.90 5.12 -9.50
N SER A 83 -7.00 6.01 -9.12
CA SER A 83 -5.63 5.65 -8.77
C SER A 83 -4.99 6.66 -7.83
N LEU A 84 -3.87 6.24 -7.25
CA LEU A 84 -3.00 7.08 -6.44
C LEU A 84 -1.62 7.19 -7.12
N GLN A 85 -0.92 8.29 -6.87
CA GLN A 85 0.51 8.40 -7.13
C GLN A 85 1.22 8.93 -5.89
N PHE A 86 2.11 8.13 -5.32
CA PHE A 86 3.08 8.60 -4.36
C PHE A 86 4.18 9.35 -5.11
N SER A 87 4.55 10.53 -4.60
CA SER A 87 5.53 11.40 -5.23
C SER A 87 6.42 12.06 -4.18
N THR A 88 7.71 12.11 -4.47
CA THR A 88 8.65 13.01 -3.78
C THR A 88 9.61 13.62 -4.81
N GLY A 89 10.10 14.81 -4.52
CA GLY A 89 11.03 15.48 -5.41
C GLY A 89 11.96 16.45 -4.70
N TYR A 90 13.08 16.73 -5.37
CA TYR A 90 14.14 17.60 -4.88
C TYR A 90 14.58 18.54 -5.99
N SER A 91 15.09 19.72 -5.61
CA SER A 91 15.50 20.75 -6.56
C SER A 91 16.70 20.34 -7.42
N ASP A 92 17.60 19.52 -6.88
CA ASP A 92 18.77 19.07 -7.62
C ASP A 92 18.38 18.01 -8.67
N PRO A 93 18.71 18.25 -9.95
CA PRO A 93 18.28 17.39 -11.05
C PRO A 93 19.06 16.09 -11.11
N LEU A 94 18.39 15.03 -11.60
CA LEU A 94 19.10 13.80 -11.97
C LEU A 94 19.49 13.84 -13.43
N THR A 95 20.66 13.30 -13.74
CA THR A 95 20.96 12.91 -15.12
C THR A 95 20.11 11.69 -15.52
N ALA A 96 19.93 11.48 -16.82
CA ALA A 96 19.26 10.30 -17.34
C ALA A 96 19.95 9.00 -16.87
N ASP A 97 21.27 8.98 -16.81
CA ASP A 97 22.05 7.83 -16.35
C ASP A 97 21.83 7.54 -14.87
N GLN A 98 21.77 8.57 -14.01
CA GLN A 98 21.45 8.40 -12.60
C GLN A 98 20.03 7.86 -12.39
N ALA A 99 19.05 8.40 -13.14
CA ALA A 99 17.67 7.93 -13.08
C ALA A 99 17.56 6.46 -13.56
N ASN A 100 18.23 6.12 -14.66
CA ASN A 100 18.26 4.76 -15.18
C ASN A 100 18.96 3.78 -14.22
N ALA A 101 20.07 4.17 -13.61
CA ALA A 101 20.76 3.35 -12.62
C ALA A 101 19.87 3.07 -11.40
N TRP A 102 19.13 4.08 -10.91
CA TRP A 102 18.12 3.88 -9.88
C TRP A 102 17.04 2.88 -10.31
N ASN A 103 16.45 3.10 -11.48
CA ASN A 103 15.37 2.26 -12.02
C ASN A 103 15.80 0.82 -12.30
N ALA A 104 17.07 0.59 -12.62
CA ALA A 104 17.64 -0.75 -12.78
C ALA A 104 17.85 -1.45 -11.42
N LYS A 105 18.12 -0.69 -10.35
CA LYS A 105 18.40 -1.22 -9.01
C LYS A 105 17.13 -1.50 -8.21
N TYR A 106 16.12 -0.64 -8.31
CA TYR A 106 14.93 -0.70 -7.46
C TYR A 106 13.65 -0.89 -8.26
N ARG A 107 12.77 -1.75 -7.75
CA ARG A 107 11.58 -2.20 -8.48
C ARG A 107 10.38 -1.26 -8.39
N TRP A 108 10.13 -0.68 -7.23
CA TRP A 108 8.81 -0.11 -6.92
C TRP A 108 8.65 1.38 -7.24
N VAL A 109 9.69 2.17 -7.01
CA VAL A 109 9.65 3.63 -7.23
C VAL A 109 10.53 3.98 -8.42
N LYS A 110 9.96 4.68 -9.40
CA LYS A 110 10.70 5.17 -10.57
C LYS A 110 11.31 6.53 -10.30
N ALA A 111 12.56 6.73 -10.70
CA ALA A 111 13.22 8.03 -10.75
C ALA A 111 13.14 8.62 -12.17
N TYR A 112 12.97 9.93 -12.24
CA TYR A 112 12.93 10.71 -13.47
C TYR A 112 14.02 11.77 -13.46
N SER A 113 14.65 11.96 -14.63
CA SER A 113 15.53 13.10 -14.91
C SER A 113 14.72 14.30 -15.40
N GLY A 114 15.28 15.50 -15.30
CA GLY A 114 14.61 16.74 -15.72
C GLY A 114 14.89 17.89 -14.75
N ASP A 115 13.95 18.83 -14.65
CA ASP A 115 14.01 19.93 -13.70
C ASP A 115 13.77 19.39 -12.28
N GLY A 116 14.87 19.20 -11.54
CA GLY A 116 14.88 18.50 -10.27
C GLY A 116 14.84 16.97 -10.40
N SER A 117 14.89 16.30 -9.26
CA SER A 117 14.72 14.86 -9.16
C SER A 117 13.31 14.54 -8.71
N ASN A 118 12.69 13.55 -9.37
CA ASN A 118 11.32 13.16 -9.07
C ASN A 118 11.25 11.64 -8.95
N PHE A 119 10.60 11.17 -7.89
CA PHE A 119 10.43 9.75 -7.58
C PHE A 119 8.95 9.45 -7.44
N LYS A 120 8.44 8.49 -8.22
CA LYS A 120 7.00 8.21 -8.32
C LYS A 120 6.68 6.74 -8.24
N MET A 121 5.57 6.43 -7.59
CA MET A 121 4.97 5.08 -7.55
C MET A 121 3.45 5.20 -7.67
N ASP A 122 2.90 4.55 -8.68
CA ASP A 122 1.47 4.56 -8.98
C ASP A 122 0.78 3.33 -8.40
N VAL A 123 -0.45 3.51 -7.90
CA VAL A 123 -1.31 2.43 -7.40
C VAL A 123 -2.65 2.51 -8.11
N SER A 124 -2.99 1.45 -8.84
CA SER A 124 -4.27 1.32 -9.53
C SER A 124 -5.31 0.71 -8.60
N PHE A 125 -6.53 1.25 -8.61
CA PHE A 125 -7.71 0.62 -8.00
C PHE A 125 -8.55 -0.16 -9.02
N ALA A 126 -8.11 -0.23 -10.29
CA ALA A 126 -8.82 -0.98 -11.32
C ALA A 126 -8.88 -2.48 -10.97
N GLY A 127 -10.09 -3.04 -10.99
CA GLY A 127 -10.33 -4.44 -10.58
C GLY A 127 -10.50 -4.64 -9.07
N GLY A 128 -10.35 -3.57 -8.28
CA GLY A 128 -10.47 -3.61 -6.83
C GLY A 128 -9.18 -4.09 -6.13
N ILE A 129 -8.98 -3.59 -4.93
CA ILE A 129 -7.80 -3.85 -4.11
C ILE A 129 -8.24 -4.05 -2.65
N THR A 130 -7.67 -5.02 -1.95
CA THR A 130 -7.96 -5.22 -0.53
C THR A 130 -7.22 -4.20 0.33
N ARG A 131 -7.71 -3.93 1.55
CA ARG A 131 -6.98 -3.09 2.51
C ARG A 131 -5.55 -3.58 2.76
N ALA A 132 -5.36 -4.89 2.91
CA ALA A 132 -4.03 -5.47 3.08
C ALA A 132 -3.10 -5.20 1.89
N ASN A 133 -3.61 -5.28 0.66
CA ASN A 133 -2.83 -4.92 -0.52
C ASN A 133 -2.47 -3.43 -0.54
N LEU A 134 -3.39 -2.55 -0.12
CA LEU A 134 -3.13 -1.11 -0.02
C LEU A 134 -2.06 -0.81 1.03
N GLU A 135 -2.13 -1.41 2.21
CA GLU A 135 -1.12 -1.28 3.26
C GLU A 135 0.25 -1.74 2.75
N GLU A 136 0.31 -2.80 1.94
CA GLU A 136 1.55 -3.24 1.30
C GLU A 136 2.10 -2.20 0.29
N GLN A 137 1.24 -1.43 -0.40
CA GLN A 137 1.73 -0.31 -1.23
C GLN A 137 2.41 0.76 -0.37
N PHE A 138 1.84 1.10 0.78
CA PHE A 138 2.47 2.03 1.73
C PHE A 138 3.77 1.47 2.31
N SER A 139 3.82 0.18 2.61
CA SER A 139 5.04 -0.52 3.05
C SER A 139 6.15 -0.42 2.00
N ASN A 140 5.82 -0.65 0.72
CA ASN A 140 6.76 -0.48 -0.38
C ASN A 140 7.27 0.96 -0.50
N TRP A 141 6.38 1.96 -0.38
CA TRP A 141 6.80 3.37 -0.34
C TRP A 141 7.73 3.66 0.85
N ASN A 142 7.40 3.17 2.04
CA ASN A 142 8.20 3.35 3.25
C ASN A 142 9.61 2.77 3.11
N ALA A 143 9.73 1.54 2.63
CA ALA A 143 11.02 0.91 2.37
C ALA A 143 11.84 1.70 1.33
N MET A 144 11.18 2.23 0.30
CA MET A 144 11.83 3.01 -0.74
C MET A 144 12.20 4.42 -0.28
N ALA A 145 11.47 5.04 0.66
CA ALA A 145 11.77 6.36 1.19
C ALA A 145 13.18 6.41 1.81
N GLY A 146 13.58 5.38 2.57
CA GLY A 146 14.95 5.25 3.06
C GLY A 146 15.98 5.23 1.93
N ASN A 147 15.75 4.39 0.91
CA ASN A 147 16.65 4.30 -0.26
C ASN A 147 16.75 5.63 -1.03
N ILE A 148 15.66 6.38 -1.17
CA ILE A 148 15.63 7.68 -1.87
C ILE A 148 16.48 8.68 -1.09
N LYS A 149 16.30 8.75 0.23
CA LYS A 149 17.08 9.62 1.11
C LYS A 149 18.58 9.37 0.97
N ASP A 150 19.00 8.11 1.03
CA ASP A 150 20.42 7.74 0.92
C ASP A 150 20.99 8.05 -0.47
N PHE A 151 20.21 7.79 -1.53
CA PHE A 151 20.62 8.08 -2.89
C PHE A 151 20.75 9.57 -3.20
N ILE A 152 19.91 10.41 -2.60
CA ILE A 152 20.01 11.87 -2.77
C ILE A 152 21.16 12.44 -1.94
N ASN A 153 21.38 11.95 -0.71
CA ASN A 153 22.48 12.43 0.14
C ASN A 153 23.87 11.96 -0.33
N GLY A 154 23.95 10.87 -1.08
CA GLY A 154 25.21 10.30 -1.57
C GLY A 154 25.62 10.75 -2.97
N LYS A 155 24.87 11.67 -3.59
CA LYS A 155 25.24 12.32 -4.86
C LYS A 155 26.06 13.57 -4.63
#